data_AF-A0A5C7MBV5-F1
#
_entry.id   AF-A0A5C7MBV5-F1
#
_cell.length_a   1.000
_cell.length_b   1.000
_cell.length_c   1.000
_cell.angle_alpha   90.00
_cell.angle_beta   90.00
_cell.angle_gamma   90.00
#
_symmetry.space_group_name_H-M   'P 1'
#
loop_
_entity.id
_entity.type
_entity.pdbx_description
1 polymer ?
#
loop_
_entity_poly.entity_id
_entity_poly.type
_entity_poly.pdbx_seq_one_letter_code
_entity_poly.pdbx_strand_id
1 'polypeptide(L)'
;MWTRFFDMNSGGDQKLAWSHIYIEAPEDKAKGIFERLFNRDPENVTRQCCGPDYSISEEIDLQQGTAYERGCEFVHFDLAGMEISEADYMRMRYEDHKEVTARYVERGSRLFSSKQYQPLEEYMKSENARFINASEIDSISR
;
A
#
# COMPACT_ATOMS: atom_id res chain seq x y z
N MET A 1 -6.39 -4.76 9.68
CA MET A 1 -5.49 -3.60 9.55
C MET A 1 -4.11 -4.09 9.19
N TRP A 2 -3.49 -3.44 8.22
CA TRP A 2 -2.21 -3.81 7.65
C TRP A 2 -1.33 -2.56 7.57
N THR A 3 -0.04 -2.73 7.83
CA THR A 3 0.95 -1.67 7.64
C THR A 3 1.87 -2.07 6.49
N ARG A 4 2.04 -1.17 5.53
CA ARG A 4 2.93 -1.31 4.39
C ARG A 4 4.24 -0.58 4.64
N PHE A 5 5.34 -1.23 4.33
CA PHE A 5 6.70 -0.66 4.25
C PHE A 5 7.14 -0.76 2.80
N PHE A 6 7.25 0.37 2.12
CA PHE A 6 7.70 0.46 0.73
C PHE A 6 9.14 0.98 0.68
N ASP A 7 10.07 0.22 0.12
CA ASP A 7 11.47 0.60 -0.03
C ASP A 7 11.60 1.81 -0.97
N MET A 8 12.16 2.90 -0.45
CA MET A 8 12.30 4.18 -1.15
C MET A 8 13.68 4.32 -1.81
N ASN A 9 14.18 3.25 -2.43
CA ASN A 9 15.48 3.22 -3.13
C ASN A 9 15.49 4.03 -4.45
N SER A 10 15.32 5.35 -4.38
CA SER A 10 15.47 6.24 -5.54
C SER A 10 16.95 6.35 -5.97
N GLY A 11 17.38 5.45 -6.85
CA GLY A 11 18.73 5.43 -7.44
C GLY A 11 19.80 4.73 -6.60
N GLY A 12 19.43 4.03 -5.52
CA GLY A 12 20.31 3.19 -4.72
C GLY A 12 19.85 1.73 -4.67
N ASP A 13 20.56 0.90 -3.90
CA ASP A 13 20.20 -0.51 -3.76
C ASP A 13 18.99 -0.71 -2.84
N GLN A 14 18.15 -1.68 -3.18
CA GLN A 14 17.08 -2.20 -2.32
C GLN A 14 17.68 -2.72 -1.01
N LYS A 15 17.03 -2.45 0.12
CA LYS A 15 17.56 -2.74 1.46
C LYS A 15 17.31 -4.18 1.90
N LEU A 16 16.23 -4.78 1.40
CA LEU A 16 15.84 -6.16 1.65
C LEU A 16 15.54 -6.87 0.31
N ALA A 17 15.18 -8.15 0.34
CA ALA A 17 14.83 -8.91 -0.87
C ALA A 17 13.52 -8.46 -1.53
N TRP A 18 12.66 -7.75 -0.79
CA TRP A 18 11.34 -7.30 -1.23
C TRP A 18 11.29 -5.77 -1.28
N SER A 19 10.65 -5.24 -2.33
CA SER A 19 10.34 -3.80 -2.41
C SER A 19 9.20 -3.42 -1.46
N HIS A 20 8.28 -4.34 -1.21
CA HIS A 20 7.09 -4.11 -0.40
C HIS A 20 6.98 -5.15 0.69
N ILE A 21 6.78 -4.70 1.93
CA ILE A 21 6.54 -5.57 3.07
C ILE A 21 5.23 -5.15 3.72
N TYR A 22 4.32 -6.10 3.89
CA TYR A 22 3.00 -5.90 4.48
C TYR A 22 2.91 -6.71 5.76
N ILE A 23 2.62 -6.05 6.88
CA ILE A 23 2.49 -6.67 8.20
C ILE A 23 1.07 -6.47 8.70
N GLU A 24 0.41 -7.55 9.11
CA GLU A 24 -0.95 -7.54 9.66
C GLU A 24 -0.98 -7.02 11.11
N ALA A 25 -0.66 -5.74 11.26
CA ALA A 25 -0.66 -5.03 12.53
C ALA A 25 -0.81 -3.52 12.30
N PRO A 26 -1.29 -2.77 13.32
CA PRO A 26 -1.18 -1.31 13.34
C PRO A 26 0.26 -0.83 13.22
N GLU A 27 0.49 0.39 12.75
CA GLU A 27 1.81 0.94 12.42
C GLU A 27 2.82 0.80 13.57
N ASP A 28 2.46 1.26 14.78
CA ASP A 28 3.33 1.21 15.96
C ASP A 28 3.81 -0.21 16.28
N LYS A 29 2.90 -1.19 16.19
CA LYS A 29 3.23 -2.60 16.43
C LYS A 29 4.01 -3.19 15.25
N ALA A 30 3.65 -2.82 14.03
CA ALA A 30 4.28 -3.30 12.81
C ALA A 30 5.75 -2.89 12.74
N LYS A 31 6.10 -1.66 13.12
CA LYS A 31 7.50 -1.19 13.21
C LYS A 31 8.35 -2.09 14.11
N GLY A 32 7.88 -2.37 15.32
CA GLY A 32 8.59 -3.26 16.24
C GLY A 32 8.66 -4.73 15.78
N ILE A 33 7.72 -5.19 14.93
CA ILE A 33 7.81 -6.51 14.29
C ILE A 33 8.85 -6.49 13.16
N PHE A 34 8.83 -5.44 12.34
CA PHE A 34 9.79 -5.22 11.25
C PHE A 34 11.22 -5.22 11.79
N GLU A 35 11.50 -4.44 12.83
CA GLU A 35 12.81 -4.36 13.47
C GLU A 35 13.31 -5.71 13.94
N ARG A 36 12.46 -6.48 14.63
CA ARG A 36 12.82 -7.80 15.15
C ARG A 36 13.10 -8.82 14.04
N LEU A 37 12.33 -8.77 12.95
CA LEU A 37 12.47 -9.74 11.85
C LEU A 37 13.64 -9.45 10.93
N PHE A 38 13.86 -8.18 10.62
CA PHE A 38 14.85 -7.79 9.62
C PHE A 38 16.12 -7.20 10.23
N ASN A 39 16.14 -7.00 11.56
CA ASN A 39 17.24 -6.35 12.28
C ASN A 39 17.61 -5.00 11.67
N ARG A 40 16.57 -4.20 11.36
CA ARG A 40 16.68 -2.89 10.72
C ARG A 40 15.63 -1.95 11.29
N ASP A 41 16.03 -0.71 11.54
CA ASP A 41 15.12 0.37 11.90
C ASP A 41 14.31 0.80 10.64
N PRO A 42 12.98 0.65 10.63
CA PRO A 42 12.13 1.04 9.51
C PRO A 42 12.03 2.56 9.32
N GLU A 43 12.37 3.36 10.33
CA GLU A 43 12.38 4.83 10.28
C GLU A 43 13.76 5.39 9.95
N ASN A 44 14.75 4.51 9.69
CA ASN A 44 16.10 4.93 9.34
C ASN A 44 16.13 5.82 8.09
N VAL A 45 17.05 6.79 8.12
CA VAL A 45 17.35 7.68 7.00
C VAL A 45 18.81 7.43 6.61
N THR A 46 19.06 6.59 5.60
CA THR A 46 20.44 6.25 5.18
C THR A 46 21.24 7.48 4.75
N ARG A 47 20.58 8.47 4.12
CA ARG A 47 21.21 9.75 3.75
C ARG A 47 20.24 10.90 3.96
N GLN A 48 20.69 11.94 4.65
CA GLN A 48 19.89 13.13 4.97
C GLN A 48 19.31 13.84 3.74
N CYS A 49 19.95 13.74 2.56
CA CYS A 49 19.44 14.33 1.32
C CYS A 49 18.44 13.46 0.57
N CYS A 50 18.27 12.19 0.95
CA CYS A 50 17.52 11.20 0.18
C CYS A 50 16.16 10.83 0.81
N GLY A 51 15.88 11.27 2.03
CA GLY A 51 14.65 10.91 2.74
C GLY A 51 14.74 9.53 3.43
N PRO A 52 13.62 9.06 4.01
CA PRO A 52 13.56 7.80 4.75
C PRO A 52 13.81 6.60 3.84
N ASP A 53 14.37 5.52 4.40
CA ASP A 53 14.60 4.27 3.68
C ASP A 53 13.29 3.60 3.27
N TYR A 54 12.24 3.75 4.08
CA TYR A 54 10.92 3.19 3.82
C TYR A 54 9.84 4.27 3.89
N SER A 55 8.88 4.20 2.97
CA SER A 55 7.58 4.86 3.11
C SER A 55 6.65 3.92 3.85
N ILE A 56 6.17 4.34 5.02
CA ILE A 56 5.30 3.55 5.89
C ILE A 56 3.87 4.08 5.78
N SER A 57 2.89 3.20 5.55
CA SER A 57 1.47 3.57 5.54
C SER A 57 0.59 2.50 6.18
N GLU A 58 -0.35 2.93 7.01
CA GLU A 58 -1.38 2.06 7.60
C GLU A 58 -2.63 2.03 6.71
N GLU A 59 -3.15 0.84 6.50
CA GLU A 59 -4.27 0.55 5.60
C GLU A 59 -5.28 -0.35 6.33
N ILE A 60 -6.58 -0.10 6.14
CA ILE A 60 -7.62 -0.85 6.86
C ILE A 60 -7.63 -2.34 6.49
N ASP A 61 -7.38 -2.64 5.22
CA ASP A 61 -7.31 -3.98 4.66
C ASP A 61 -6.19 -4.10 3.61
N LEU A 62 -5.82 -5.35 3.33
CA LEU A 62 -4.74 -5.66 2.40
C LEU A 62 -5.14 -5.37 0.94
N GLN A 63 -6.43 -5.48 0.63
CA GLN A 63 -6.96 -5.24 -0.71
C GLN A 63 -6.64 -3.81 -1.15
N GLN A 64 -6.99 -2.81 -0.34
CA GLN A 64 -6.70 -1.40 -0.61
C GLN A 64 -5.21 -1.10 -0.54
N GLY A 65 -4.51 -1.61 0.49
CA GLY A 65 -3.08 -1.33 0.67
C GLY A 65 -2.17 -1.85 -0.45
N THR A 66 -2.62 -2.85 -1.20
CA THR A 66 -1.90 -3.42 -2.35
C THR A 66 -2.43 -2.93 -3.70
N ALA A 67 -3.58 -2.27 -3.73
CA ALA A 67 -4.34 -2.03 -4.96
C ALA A 67 -3.56 -1.25 -6.02
N TYR A 68 -2.82 -0.22 -5.61
CA TYR A 68 -1.97 0.55 -6.54
C TYR A 68 -0.91 -0.32 -7.22
N GLU A 69 -0.24 -1.19 -6.46
CA GLU A 69 0.79 -2.08 -7.00
C GLU A 69 0.21 -3.17 -7.89
N ARG A 70 -1.03 -3.55 -7.62
CA ARG A 70 -1.81 -4.49 -8.42
C ARG A 70 -2.48 -3.87 -9.64
N GLY A 71 -2.24 -2.59 -9.94
CA GLY A 71 -2.82 -1.91 -11.10
C GLY A 71 -4.34 -1.73 -11.02
N CYS A 72 -4.91 -1.73 -9.81
CA CYS A 72 -6.33 -1.49 -9.60
C CYS A 72 -6.72 -0.05 -9.99
N GLU A 73 -7.95 0.12 -10.46
CA GLU A 73 -8.50 1.44 -10.77
C GLU A 73 -8.89 2.19 -9.50
N PHE A 74 -8.53 3.47 -9.42
CA PHE A 74 -8.97 4.37 -8.36
C PHE A 74 -10.20 5.14 -8.83
N VAL A 75 -11.28 5.07 -8.05
CA VAL A 75 -12.61 5.50 -8.48
C VAL A 75 -13.28 6.36 -7.42
N HIS A 76 -14.04 7.36 -7.85
CA HIS A 76 -14.84 8.25 -7.01
C HIS A 76 -16.28 7.72 -6.90
N PHE A 77 -16.89 7.90 -5.73
CA PHE A 77 -18.24 7.47 -5.41
C PHE A 77 -19.01 8.59 -4.73
N ASP A 78 -20.29 8.72 -5.06
CA ASP A 78 -21.20 9.62 -4.34
C ASP A 78 -21.64 9.05 -2.98
N LEU A 79 -22.44 9.80 -2.22
CA LEU A 79 -22.99 9.37 -0.93
C LEU A 79 -23.90 8.14 -1.03
N ALA A 80 -24.47 7.87 -2.20
CA ALA A 80 -25.27 6.67 -2.45
C ALA A 80 -24.40 5.46 -2.82
N GLY A 81 -23.08 5.63 -2.96
CA GLY A 81 -22.14 4.60 -3.35
C GLY A 81 -22.13 4.33 -4.85
N MET A 82 -22.68 5.22 -5.67
CA MET A 82 -22.63 5.14 -7.12
C MET A 82 -21.30 5.67 -7.65
N GLU A 83 -20.69 4.93 -8.56
CA GLU A 83 -19.44 5.34 -9.22
C GLU A 83 -19.65 6.62 -10.03
N ILE A 84 -18.84 7.62 -9.77
CA ILE A 84 -18.78 8.90 -10.49
C ILE A 84 -17.72 8.79 -11.58
N SER A 85 -18.07 9.15 -12.80
CA SER A 85 -17.09 9.16 -13.89
C SER A 85 -16.03 10.25 -13.66
N GLU A 86 -14.80 10.03 -14.11
CA GLU A 86 -13.72 11.03 -13.98
C GLU A 86 -14.11 12.39 -14.60
N ALA A 87 -14.80 12.36 -15.74
CA ALA A 87 -15.26 13.58 -16.40
C ALA A 87 -16.33 14.32 -15.60
N ASP A 88 -17.18 13.60 -14.87
CA ASP A 88 -18.19 14.21 -14.03
C ASP A 88 -17.57 14.74 -12.73
N TYR A 89 -16.68 13.96 -12.11
CA TYR A 89 -15.90 14.39 -10.95
C TYR A 89 -15.13 15.69 -11.23
N MET A 90 -14.43 15.78 -12.37
CA MET A 90 -13.69 16.98 -12.78
C MET A 90 -14.58 18.21 -13.06
N ARG A 91 -15.88 18.02 -13.30
CA ARG A 91 -16.86 19.09 -13.50
C ARG A 91 -17.58 19.48 -12.21
N MET A 92 -17.42 18.72 -11.13
CA MET A 92 -18.03 19.04 -9.85
C MET A 92 -17.45 20.35 -9.32
N ARG A 93 -18.27 21.08 -8.56
CA ARG A 93 -17.78 22.23 -7.82
C ARG A 93 -17.02 21.73 -6.61
N TYR A 94 -16.03 22.50 -6.19
CA TYR A 94 -15.22 22.18 -5.01
C TYR A 94 -16.07 21.92 -3.76
N GLU A 95 -17.18 22.66 -3.56
CA GLU A 95 -18.06 22.43 -2.39
C GLU A 95 -18.76 21.07 -2.40
N ASP A 96 -18.96 20.49 -3.58
CA ASP A 96 -19.65 19.22 -3.76
C ASP A 96 -18.69 18.02 -3.55
N HIS A 97 -17.36 18.25 -3.54
CA HIS A 97 -16.36 17.19 -3.32
C HIS A 97 -16.40 16.61 -1.90
N LYS A 98 -16.92 17.34 -0.91
CA LYS A 98 -17.03 16.87 0.48
C LYS A 98 -17.95 15.65 0.63
N GLU A 99 -18.79 15.40 -0.37
CA GLU A 99 -19.77 14.31 -0.42
C GLU A 99 -19.27 13.13 -1.27
N VAL A 100 -18.04 13.23 -1.79
CA VAL A 100 -17.41 12.20 -2.61
C VAL A 100 -16.45 11.38 -1.76
N THR A 101 -16.54 10.07 -1.89
CA THR A 101 -15.54 9.14 -1.35
C THR A 101 -14.74 8.55 -2.50
N ALA A 102 -13.54 8.07 -2.24
CA ALA A 102 -12.71 7.45 -3.27
C ALA A 102 -12.02 6.20 -2.72
N ARG A 103 -11.88 5.19 -3.56
CA ARG A 103 -11.24 3.91 -3.20
C ARG A 103 -10.81 3.16 -4.45
N TYR A 104 -9.94 2.18 -4.27
CA TYR A 104 -9.61 1.26 -5.34
C TYR A 104 -10.70 0.20 -5.54
N VAL A 105 -10.88 -0.21 -6.80
CA VAL A 105 -11.77 -1.30 -7.21
C VAL A 105 -10.99 -2.43 -7.88
N GLU A 106 -11.47 -3.67 -7.73
CA GLU A 106 -10.84 -4.90 -8.25
C GLU A 106 -11.03 -5.06 -9.77
N ARG A 107 -10.47 -4.11 -10.53
CA ARG A 107 -10.35 -4.15 -11.99
C ARG A 107 -9.18 -3.28 -12.42
N GLY A 108 -8.66 -3.55 -13.62
CA GLY A 108 -7.51 -2.80 -14.13
C GLY A 108 -7.80 -1.33 -14.37
N SER A 109 -6.85 -0.49 -13.95
CA SER A 109 -6.90 0.94 -14.19
C SER A 109 -6.85 1.25 -15.67
N ARG A 110 -7.78 2.12 -16.09
CA ARG A 110 -7.78 2.69 -17.46
C ARG A 110 -6.69 3.74 -17.65
N LEU A 111 -6.13 4.27 -16.56
CA LEU A 111 -5.18 5.38 -16.55
C LEU A 111 -3.72 4.89 -16.50
N PHE A 112 -3.46 3.71 -15.92
CA PHE A 112 -2.10 3.19 -15.74
C PHE A 112 -1.81 2.05 -16.70
N SER A 113 -1.48 2.36 -17.96
CA SER A 113 -1.12 1.34 -18.95
C SER A 113 0.16 0.56 -18.62
N SER A 114 1.02 1.12 -17.75
CA SER A 114 2.27 0.50 -17.32
C SER A 114 2.12 -0.55 -16.22
N LYS A 115 0.98 -0.58 -15.51
CA LYS A 115 0.70 -1.57 -14.45
C LYS A 115 -0.44 -2.48 -14.90
N GLN A 116 -0.10 -3.72 -15.27
CA GLN A 116 -1.10 -4.72 -15.57
C GLN A 116 -1.83 -5.14 -14.30
N TYR A 117 -3.15 -5.22 -14.37
CA TYR A 117 -3.97 -5.69 -13.27
C TYR A 117 -3.63 -7.12 -12.87
N GLN A 118 -3.53 -7.37 -11.57
CA GLN A 118 -3.44 -8.72 -11.00
C GLN A 118 -4.33 -8.86 -9.75
N PRO A 119 -5.00 -10.02 -9.59
CA PRO A 119 -5.75 -10.32 -8.36
C PRO A 119 -4.85 -10.35 -7.11
N LEU A 120 -5.43 -10.06 -5.95
CA LEU A 120 -4.69 -10.07 -4.67
C LEU A 120 -3.97 -11.41 -4.43
N GLU A 121 -4.65 -12.54 -4.64
CA GLU A 121 -4.08 -13.87 -4.41
C GLU A 121 -2.86 -14.18 -5.29
N GLU A 122 -2.79 -13.57 -6.47
CA GLU A 122 -1.66 -13.69 -7.37
C GLU A 122 -0.50 -12.80 -6.91
N TYR A 123 -0.81 -11.54 -6.57
CA TYR A 123 0.19 -10.62 -6.03
C TYR A 123 0.82 -11.13 -4.73
N MET A 124 0.06 -11.82 -3.89
CA MET A 124 0.56 -12.45 -2.66
C MET A 124 1.64 -13.51 -2.90
N LYS A 125 1.76 -14.01 -4.13
CA LYS A 125 2.80 -14.97 -4.55
C LYS A 125 3.99 -14.29 -5.20
N SER A 126 3.96 -12.96 -5.35
CA SER A 126 5.04 -12.19 -5.97
C SER A 126 6.32 -12.28 -5.14
N GLU A 127 7.45 -12.48 -5.81
CA GLU A 127 8.77 -12.43 -5.17
C GLU A 127 9.14 -11.01 -4.72
N ASN A 128 8.45 -9.98 -5.22
CA ASN A 128 8.73 -8.59 -4.87
C ASN A 128 8.04 -8.11 -3.58
N ALA A 129 7.10 -8.89 -3.04
CA ALA A 129 6.30 -8.52 -1.88
C ALA A 129 6.36 -9.61 -0.79
N ARG A 130 6.52 -9.18 0.47
CA ARG A 130 6.46 -10.05 1.65
C ARG A 130 5.22 -9.74 2.47
N PHE A 131 4.48 -10.78 2.83
CA PHE A 131 3.27 -10.67 3.66
C PHE A 131 3.49 -11.42 4.97
N ILE A 132 3.34 -10.73 6.08
CA ILE A 132 3.49 -11.28 7.43
C ILE A 132 2.13 -11.15 8.12
N ASN A 133 1.41 -12.27 8.20
CA ASN A 133 0.08 -12.33 8.80
C ASN A 133 0.14 -12.54 10.32
N ALA A 134 -1.00 -12.41 10.99
CA ALA A 134 -1.10 -12.57 12.44
C ALA A 134 -0.56 -13.93 12.94
N SER A 135 -0.81 -15.02 12.20
CA SER A 135 -0.35 -16.36 12.61
C SER A 135 1.18 -16.49 12.58
N GLU A 136 1.84 -15.84 11.63
CA GLU A 136 3.31 -15.79 11.58
C GLU A 136 3.84 -14.95 12.74
N ILE A 137 3.26 -13.78 13.01
CA ILE A 137 3.64 -12.89 14.12
C ILE A 137 3.59 -13.63 15.46
N ASP A 138 2.54 -14.41 15.69
CA ASP A 138 2.34 -15.18 16.92
C ASP A 138 3.39 -16.29 17.09
N SER A 139 3.89 -16.86 15.99
CA SER A 139 4.94 -17.88 16.03
C SER A 139 6.31 -17.31 16.38
N ILE A 140 6.56 -16.05 16.00
CA ILE A 140 7.82 -15.33 16.28
C ILE A 140 7.84 -14.75 17.70
N SER A 141 6.66 -14.53 18.29
CA SER A 141 6.52 -13.93 19.62
C SER A 141 6.55 -14.95 20.77
N ARG A 142 6.71 -16.24 20.47
CA ARG A 142 6.86 -17.34 21.44
C ARG A 142 8.32 -17.74 21.60
#